data_AF-A0A355S803-F1
#
_entry.id   AF-A0A355S803-F1
#
_cell.length_a   1.000
_cell.length_b   1.000
_cell.length_c   1.000
_cell.angle_alpha   90.00
_cell.angle_beta   90.00
_cell.angle_gamma   90.00
#
_symmetry.space_group_name_H-M   'P 1'
#
loop_
_entity.id
_entity.type
_entity.pdbx_description
1 polymer ?
#
loop_
_entity_poly.entity_id
_entity_poly.type
_entity_poly.pdbx_seq_one_letter_code
_entity_poly.pdbx_strand_id
1 'polypeptide(L)'
;MSNSAENAPQNPGQLQDAVQRVRAELGKVIIGQDEVINEVMIAILTRSHALLVGVPGLAKTLLISSLAESLDLSFKRIQFTPDLMPSDITGTEVIYSDPETNERQFKFLPGPIFANIILADEINRTPPKTQASMLESMQERKVTIGGEDHQLPEPFFVLATQNPIEQEGTYPLPEAQLDRFMFMIKVDYPGEEEEFQILKAYTGNEGARPNPVLGAGEILEMQRVVRDMPVADHILRYAEKLVRVTRPGSDEALEFCSKWLTWGAGPRAGLNLVLAAKANALLNGQSHVSCDDVATVAPPIFRHRIIPNFSAQSEGLTADDITSKILESVPKDRKLD
;
A
#
# COMPACT_ATOMS: atom_id res chain seq x y z
N MET A 1 -14.91 20.59 -18.88
CA MET A 1 -14.32 19.50 -19.68
C MET A 1 -13.42 20.13 -20.73
N SER A 2 -12.12 20.29 -20.44
CA SER A 2 -11.09 20.64 -21.43
C SER A 2 -9.73 20.76 -20.74
N ASN A 3 -8.70 20.12 -21.32
CA ASN A 3 -7.25 20.32 -21.15
C ASN A 3 -6.41 19.48 -20.17
N SER A 4 -6.93 18.52 -19.40
CA SER A 4 -6.06 17.65 -18.57
C SER A 4 -5.61 16.34 -19.22
N ALA A 5 -6.21 15.94 -20.35
CA ALA A 5 -5.90 14.66 -21.00
C ALA A 5 -4.76 14.70 -22.04
N GLU A 6 -4.35 15.88 -22.51
CA GLU A 6 -3.37 16.02 -23.61
C GLU A 6 -1.90 15.97 -23.16
N ASN A 7 -1.62 16.02 -21.86
CA ASN A 7 -0.26 15.97 -21.30
C ASN A 7 0.05 14.66 -20.55
N ALA A 8 -0.72 13.59 -20.77
CA ALA A 8 -0.45 12.31 -20.12
C ALA A 8 0.91 11.76 -20.61
N PRO A 9 1.79 11.32 -19.70
CA PRO A 9 3.13 10.87 -20.07
C PRO A 9 3.04 9.53 -20.82
N GLN A 10 3.30 9.55 -22.14
CA GLN A 10 3.18 8.37 -23.01
C GLN A 10 4.49 7.60 -23.17
N ASN A 11 5.62 8.23 -22.84
CA ASN A 11 6.94 7.60 -22.92
C ASN A 11 7.57 7.43 -21.53
N PRO A 12 8.38 6.37 -21.31
CA PRO A 12 9.04 6.09 -20.01
C PRO A 12 9.77 7.28 -19.39
N GLY A 13 10.37 8.16 -20.21
CA GLY A 13 11.03 9.38 -19.72
C GLY A 13 10.06 10.40 -19.11
N GLN A 14 8.88 10.61 -19.69
CA GLN A 14 7.87 11.52 -19.14
C GLN A 14 7.27 10.98 -17.83
N LEU A 15 7.17 9.64 -17.72
CA LEU A 15 6.75 8.93 -16.51
C LEU A 15 7.79 9.07 -15.39
N GLN A 16 9.08 8.97 -15.74
CA GLN A 16 10.18 9.19 -14.80
C GLN A 16 10.20 10.65 -14.30
N ASP A 17 10.03 11.62 -15.19
CA ASP A 17 9.96 13.04 -14.84
C ASP A 17 8.77 13.33 -13.90
N ALA A 18 7.62 12.72 -14.16
CA ALA A 18 6.44 12.76 -13.28
C ALA A 18 6.76 12.28 -11.85
N VAL A 19 7.43 11.13 -11.73
CA VAL A 19 7.82 10.56 -10.44
C VAL A 19 8.82 11.44 -9.71
N GLN A 20 9.82 11.97 -10.42
CA GLN A 20 10.81 12.87 -9.85
C GLN A 20 10.17 14.16 -9.34
N ARG A 21 9.18 14.71 -10.05
CA ARG A 21 8.40 15.86 -9.58
C ARG A 21 7.67 15.55 -8.27
N VAL A 22 7.00 14.41 -8.17
CA VAL A 22 6.33 13.99 -6.92
C VAL A 22 7.34 13.85 -5.77
N ARG A 23 8.47 13.17 -6.00
CA ARG A 23 9.52 13.02 -4.97
C ARG A 23 10.09 14.37 -4.54
N ALA A 24 10.31 15.30 -5.47
CA ALA A 24 10.80 16.63 -5.17
C ALA A 24 9.80 17.45 -4.35
N GLU A 25 8.49 17.34 -4.62
CA GLU A 25 7.46 18.01 -3.81
C GLU A 25 7.35 17.39 -2.41
N LEU A 26 7.39 16.06 -2.31
CA LEU A 26 7.35 15.37 -1.02
C LEU A 26 8.59 15.65 -0.18
N GLY A 27 9.77 15.73 -0.78
CA GLY A 27 11.03 16.04 -0.08
C GLY A 27 11.08 17.44 0.56
N LYS A 28 10.14 18.33 0.22
CA LYS A 28 9.98 19.63 0.91
C LYS A 28 9.40 19.48 2.31
N VAL A 29 8.67 18.39 2.56
CA VAL A 29 7.90 18.17 3.79
C VAL A 29 8.39 16.94 4.53
N ILE A 30 8.70 15.87 3.80
CA ILE A 30 9.08 14.58 4.34
C ILE A 30 10.59 14.41 4.22
N ILE A 31 11.23 14.04 5.33
CA ILE A 31 12.67 13.85 5.44
C ILE A 31 12.92 12.38 5.83
N GLY A 32 13.83 11.71 5.11
CA GLY A 32 14.30 10.37 5.47
C GLY A 32 13.33 9.22 5.24
N GLN A 33 12.32 9.37 4.35
CA GLN A 33 11.32 8.32 4.08
C GLN A 33 11.20 7.95 2.60
N ASP A 34 12.30 8.01 1.85
CA ASP A 34 12.30 7.73 0.40
C ASP A 34 11.82 6.32 0.05
N GLU A 35 12.20 5.30 0.83
CA GLU A 35 11.78 3.91 0.62
C GLU A 35 10.27 3.75 0.85
N VAL A 36 9.75 4.34 1.94
CA VAL A 36 8.31 4.34 2.27
C VAL A 36 7.51 5.02 1.16
N ILE A 37 7.98 6.19 0.67
CA ILE A 37 7.36 6.90 -0.45
C ILE A 37 7.35 6.01 -1.69
N ASN A 38 8.46 5.33 -1.99
CA ASN A 38 8.57 4.43 -3.13
C ASN A 38 7.57 3.25 -3.04
N GLU A 39 7.50 2.58 -1.90
CA GLU A 39 6.56 1.47 -1.67
C GLU A 39 5.09 1.93 -1.76
N VAL A 40 4.75 3.10 -1.22
CA VAL A 40 3.40 3.69 -1.35
C VAL A 40 3.07 4.02 -2.80
N MET A 41 4.01 4.63 -3.54
CA MET A 41 3.82 4.90 -4.97
C MET A 41 3.62 3.61 -5.77
N ILE A 42 4.39 2.56 -5.49
CA ILE A 42 4.19 1.24 -6.11
C ILE A 42 2.79 0.71 -5.81
N ALA A 43 2.31 0.82 -4.57
CA ALA A 43 0.96 0.36 -4.22
C ALA A 43 -0.12 1.11 -5.01
N ILE A 44 0.00 2.44 -5.14
CA ILE A 44 -0.92 3.26 -5.94
C ILE A 44 -0.87 2.85 -7.42
N LEU A 45 0.32 2.71 -8.00
CA LEU A 45 0.51 2.38 -9.42
C LEU A 45 0.10 0.95 -9.78
N THR A 46 0.06 0.05 -8.80
CA THR A 46 -0.44 -1.32 -8.98
C THR A 46 -1.91 -1.49 -8.60
N ARG A 47 -2.61 -0.38 -8.28
CA ARG A 47 -4.01 -0.37 -7.82
C ARG A 47 -4.21 -1.27 -6.58
N SER A 48 -3.23 -1.29 -5.71
CA SER A 48 -3.18 -2.11 -4.50
C SER A 48 -3.13 -1.25 -3.25
N HIS A 49 -3.35 -1.88 -2.10
CA HIS A 49 -3.36 -1.19 -0.80
C HIS A 49 -2.12 -1.56 0.01
N ALA A 50 -1.75 -0.72 0.97
CA ALA A 50 -0.59 -0.97 1.83
C ALA A 50 -0.96 -0.85 3.32
N LEU A 51 -0.26 -1.62 4.14
CA LEU A 51 -0.33 -1.56 5.59
C LEU A 51 0.98 -0.95 6.09
N LEU A 52 0.90 0.13 6.85
CA LEU A 52 2.05 0.82 7.40
C LEU A 52 2.16 0.55 8.90
N VAL A 53 3.21 -0.15 9.28
CA VAL A 53 3.54 -0.49 10.67
C VAL A 53 4.66 0.42 11.15
N GLY A 54 4.46 1.08 12.27
CA GLY A 54 5.49 1.91 12.88
C GLY A 54 4.99 2.59 14.14
N VAL A 55 5.88 3.22 14.88
CA VAL A 55 5.51 3.92 16.12
C VAL A 55 4.74 5.22 15.85
N PRO A 56 3.99 5.74 16.84
CA PRO A 56 3.38 7.07 16.76
C PRO A 56 4.42 8.17 16.55
N GLY A 57 4.03 9.25 15.86
CA GLY A 57 4.88 10.45 15.73
C GLY A 57 5.79 10.49 14.48
N LEU A 58 5.83 9.45 13.66
CA LEU A 58 6.69 9.39 12.45
C LEU A 58 6.11 10.11 11.22
N ALA A 59 5.37 11.20 11.43
CA ALA A 59 4.78 12.02 10.36
C ALA A 59 3.95 11.26 9.29
N LYS A 60 3.43 10.07 9.60
CA LYS A 60 2.68 9.20 8.65
C LYS A 60 1.49 9.90 8.01
N THR A 61 0.71 10.61 8.83
CA THR A 61 -0.44 11.41 8.36
C THR A 61 0.01 12.50 7.40
N LEU A 62 1.13 13.15 7.70
CA LEU A 62 1.68 14.20 6.87
C LEU A 62 2.23 13.67 5.56
N LEU A 63 2.87 12.50 5.55
CA LEU A 63 3.33 11.83 4.33
C LEU A 63 2.16 11.59 3.37
N ILE A 64 1.06 11.01 3.87
CA ILE A 64 -0.07 10.64 3.02
C ILE A 64 -0.90 11.86 2.60
N SER A 65 -1.09 12.84 3.48
CA SER A 65 -1.77 14.08 3.08
C SER A 65 -0.95 14.85 2.04
N SER A 66 0.37 14.94 2.22
CA SER A 66 1.27 15.60 1.26
C SER A 66 1.33 14.87 -0.07
N LEU A 67 1.27 13.54 -0.06
CA LEU A 67 1.17 12.73 -1.26
C LEU A 67 -0.15 12.97 -1.99
N ALA A 68 -1.27 13.00 -1.29
CA ALA A 68 -2.57 13.30 -1.89
C ALA A 68 -2.60 14.69 -2.53
N GLU A 69 -2.04 15.71 -1.86
CA GLU A 69 -1.90 17.06 -2.39
C GLU A 69 -0.99 17.10 -3.63
N SER A 70 0.15 16.39 -3.60
CA SER A 70 1.09 16.30 -4.75
C SER A 70 0.46 15.62 -5.97
N LEU A 71 -0.48 14.70 -5.74
CA LEU A 71 -1.17 13.91 -6.75
C LEU A 71 -2.55 14.47 -7.16
N ASP A 72 -2.94 15.65 -6.63
CA ASP A 72 -4.26 16.26 -6.84
C ASP A 72 -5.41 15.27 -6.60
N LEU A 73 -5.29 14.48 -5.53
CA LEU A 73 -6.24 13.44 -5.14
C LEU A 73 -7.00 13.82 -3.88
N SER A 74 -8.28 13.44 -3.82
CA SER A 74 -9.07 13.64 -2.60
C SER A 74 -8.54 12.74 -1.47
N PHE A 75 -8.42 13.33 -0.28
CA PHE A 75 -7.89 12.67 0.91
C PHE A 75 -8.93 12.62 2.03
N LYS A 76 -9.05 11.45 2.67
CA LYS A 76 -9.81 11.29 3.91
C LYS A 76 -9.02 10.46 4.92
N ARG A 77 -9.04 10.90 6.18
CA ARG A 77 -8.55 10.13 7.31
C ARG A 77 -9.73 9.53 8.06
N ILE A 78 -9.67 8.24 8.33
CA ILE A 78 -10.62 7.49 9.15
C ILE A 78 -9.83 7.00 10.36
N GLN A 79 -10.16 7.51 11.54
CA GLN A 79 -9.59 7.00 12.79
C GLN A 79 -10.42 5.79 13.21
N PHE A 80 -9.76 4.63 13.33
CA PHE A 80 -10.41 3.43 13.83
C PHE A 80 -10.46 3.50 15.35
N THR A 81 -11.68 3.58 15.88
CA THR A 81 -11.97 3.58 17.32
C THR A 81 -12.85 2.37 17.67
N PRO A 82 -12.91 1.94 18.95
CA PRO A 82 -13.69 0.77 19.35
C PRO A 82 -15.20 0.88 19.06
N ASP A 83 -15.70 2.11 18.97
CA ASP A 83 -17.12 2.45 18.75
C ASP A 83 -17.46 2.71 17.27
N LEU A 84 -16.47 2.72 16.37
CA LEU A 84 -16.68 2.98 14.95
C LEU A 84 -17.56 1.90 14.30
N MET A 85 -18.67 2.32 13.69
CA MET A 85 -19.60 1.43 13.01
C MET A 85 -19.27 1.30 11.52
N PRO A 86 -19.65 0.20 10.85
CA PRO A 86 -19.48 0.06 9.40
C PRO A 86 -20.06 1.24 8.60
N SER A 87 -21.25 1.72 8.97
CA SER A 87 -21.92 2.85 8.31
C SER A 87 -21.16 4.17 8.43
N ASP A 88 -20.32 4.33 9.45
CA ASP A 88 -19.49 5.54 9.61
C ASP A 88 -18.34 5.57 8.60
N ILE A 89 -18.01 4.42 7.98
CA ILE A 89 -17.01 4.28 6.93
C ILE A 89 -17.68 4.31 5.55
N THR A 90 -18.69 3.46 5.37
CA THR A 90 -19.34 3.22 4.07
C THR A 90 -20.42 4.23 3.75
N GLY A 91 -20.93 4.96 4.74
CA GLY A 91 -22.07 5.86 4.58
C GLY A 91 -23.38 5.23 5.04
N THR A 92 -24.43 6.05 5.01
CA THR A 92 -25.74 5.70 5.52
C THR A 92 -26.84 6.21 4.61
N GLU A 93 -27.99 5.55 4.63
CA GLU A 93 -29.18 5.99 3.95
C GLU A 93 -30.09 6.73 4.94
N VAL A 94 -30.43 7.97 4.61
CA VAL A 94 -31.32 8.80 5.44
C VAL A 94 -32.62 9.06 4.71
N ILE A 95 -33.72 9.13 5.47
CA ILE A 95 -35.00 9.60 4.94
C ILE A 95 -34.92 11.11 4.86
N TYR A 96 -34.84 11.64 3.65
CA TYR A 96 -34.91 13.05 3.36
C TYR A 96 -36.34 13.42 2.97
N SER A 97 -36.89 14.48 3.58
CA SER A 97 -38.17 15.04 3.18
C SER A 97 -37.89 16.25 2.31
N ASP A 98 -38.36 16.22 1.07
CA ASP A 98 -38.25 17.36 0.17
C ASP A 98 -39.05 18.55 0.76
N PRO A 99 -38.42 19.73 0.99
CA PRO A 99 -39.09 20.90 1.55
C PRO A 99 -40.22 21.46 0.69
N GLU A 100 -40.20 21.24 -0.64
CA GLU A 100 -41.19 21.77 -1.57
C GLU A 100 -42.36 20.80 -1.78
N THR A 101 -42.09 19.49 -1.81
CA THR A 101 -43.10 18.46 -2.15
C THR A 101 -43.58 17.64 -0.95
N ASN A 102 -42.90 17.71 0.21
CA ASN A 102 -43.10 16.84 1.38
C ASN A 102 -42.97 15.33 1.07
N GLU A 103 -42.41 14.96 -0.10
CA GLU A 103 -42.15 13.57 -0.42
C GLU A 103 -40.97 13.04 0.41
N ARG A 104 -41.13 11.85 0.97
CA ARG A 104 -40.06 11.13 1.67
C ARG A 104 -39.27 10.32 0.67
N GLN A 105 -38.01 10.66 0.48
CA GLN A 105 -37.07 9.96 -0.39
C GLN A 105 -35.92 9.41 0.45
N PHE A 106 -35.46 8.21 0.11
CA PHE A 106 -34.22 7.68 0.67
C PHE A 106 -33.05 8.36 -0.05
N LYS A 107 -32.15 8.98 0.73
CA LYS A 107 -30.98 9.67 0.21
C LYS A 107 -29.73 9.06 0.81
N PHE A 108 -28.83 8.60 -0.06
CA PHE A 108 -27.53 8.13 0.35
C PHE A 108 -26.63 9.29 0.76
N LEU A 109 -26.01 9.18 1.94
CA LEU A 109 -24.95 10.05 2.41
C LEU A 109 -23.62 9.26 2.36
N PRO A 110 -22.71 9.59 1.43
CA PRO A 110 -21.46 8.86 1.28
C PRO A 110 -20.58 9.02 2.52
N GLY A 111 -20.03 7.89 2.98
CA GLY A 111 -19.05 7.88 4.05
C GLY A 111 -17.67 8.38 3.61
N PRO A 112 -16.71 8.48 4.54
CA PRO A 112 -15.35 8.93 4.25
C PRO A 112 -14.58 8.01 3.30
N ILE A 113 -15.03 6.78 3.06
CA ILE A 113 -14.40 5.86 2.09
C ILE A 113 -14.49 6.36 0.64
N PHE A 114 -15.39 7.29 0.33
CA PHE A 114 -15.55 7.89 -1.00
C PHE A 114 -14.52 9.01 -1.24
N ALA A 115 -13.24 8.68 -1.16
CA ALA A 115 -12.13 9.53 -1.55
C ALA A 115 -11.03 8.69 -2.22
N ASN A 116 -10.14 9.34 -2.97
CA ASN A 116 -9.10 8.66 -3.74
C ASN A 116 -8.03 8.04 -2.83
N ILE A 117 -7.65 8.74 -1.76
CA ILE A 117 -6.68 8.27 -0.77
C ILE A 117 -7.33 8.25 0.60
N ILE A 118 -7.33 7.07 1.21
CA ILE A 118 -7.85 6.84 2.55
C ILE A 118 -6.69 6.48 3.48
N LEU A 119 -6.53 7.25 4.56
CA LEU A 119 -5.71 6.86 5.70
C LEU A 119 -6.60 6.20 6.75
N ALA A 120 -6.51 4.88 6.89
CA ALA A 120 -7.20 4.09 7.90
C ALA A 120 -6.29 3.93 9.12
N ASP A 121 -6.38 4.88 10.05
CA ASP A 121 -5.46 4.99 11.16
C ASP A 121 -5.84 4.03 12.30
N GLU A 122 -4.89 3.24 12.77
CA GLU A 122 -5.05 2.27 13.88
C GLU A 122 -6.14 1.22 13.60
N ILE A 123 -6.13 0.61 12.41
CA ILE A 123 -7.15 -0.34 11.95
C ILE A 123 -7.44 -1.48 12.95
N ASN A 124 -6.44 -1.83 13.76
CA ASN A 124 -6.54 -2.85 14.80
C ASN A 124 -7.31 -2.40 16.05
N ARG A 125 -7.87 -1.18 16.14
CA ARG A 125 -8.63 -0.71 17.33
C ARG A 125 -10.15 -0.88 17.22
N THR A 126 -10.65 -1.37 16.10
CA THR A 126 -12.09 -1.54 15.87
C THR A 126 -12.44 -3.03 15.71
N PRO A 127 -13.65 -3.48 16.10
CA PRO A 127 -14.08 -4.86 15.93
C PRO A 127 -13.99 -5.38 14.48
N PRO A 128 -13.85 -6.71 14.28
CA PRO A 128 -13.69 -7.33 12.96
C PRO A 128 -14.78 -6.99 11.93
N LYS A 129 -16.01 -6.72 12.39
CA LYS A 129 -17.14 -6.38 11.50
C LYS A 129 -16.91 -5.06 10.77
N THR A 130 -16.40 -4.05 11.46
CA THR A 130 -16.11 -2.73 10.86
C THR A 130 -14.86 -2.80 9.99
N GLN A 131 -13.82 -3.53 10.44
CA GLN A 131 -12.64 -3.82 9.60
C GLN A 131 -13.06 -4.46 8.27
N ALA A 132 -13.92 -5.48 8.32
CA ALA A 132 -14.42 -6.18 7.14
C ALA A 132 -15.13 -5.24 6.14
N SER A 133 -15.93 -4.28 6.60
CA SER A 133 -16.64 -3.35 5.71
C SER A 133 -15.70 -2.49 4.84
N MET A 134 -14.57 -2.05 5.41
CA MET A 134 -13.54 -1.34 4.65
C MET A 134 -12.79 -2.28 3.70
N LEU A 135 -12.39 -3.46 4.20
CA LEU A 135 -11.64 -4.44 3.42
C LEU A 135 -12.44 -5.01 2.24
N GLU A 136 -13.76 -5.10 2.38
CA GLU A 136 -14.68 -5.45 1.29
C GLU A 136 -14.68 -4.34 0.23
N SER A 137 -14.80 -3.08 0.65
CA SER A 137 -14.75 -1.91 -0.23
C SER A 137 -13.44 -1.83 -1.03
N MET A 138 -12.32 -2.23 -0.42
CA MET A 138 -11.02 -2.34 -1.10
C MET A 138 -11.01 -3.37 -2.23
N GLN A 139 -11.66 -4.52 -2.02
CA GLN A 139 -11.67 -5.61 -2.98
C GLN A 139 -12.71 -5.40 -4.10
N GLU A 140 -13.91 -4.99 -3.72
CA GLU A 140 -15.06 -4.81 -4.64
C GLU A 140 -15.03 -3.47 -5.36
N ARG A 141 -14.32 -2.47 -4.82
CA ARG A 141 -14.22 -1.09 -5.35
C ARG A 141 -15.55 -0.37 -5.47
N LYS A 142 -16.53 -0.84 -4.72
CA LYS A 142 -17.86 -0.29 -4.58
C LYS A 142 -18.36 -0.58 -3.17
N VAL A 143 -19.43 0.09 -2.79
CA VAL A 143 -20.13 -0.11 -1.53
C VAL A 143 -21.60 -0.31 -1.86
N THR A 144 -22.23 -1.34 -1.30
CA THR A 144 -23.66 -1.58 -1.45
C THR A 144 -24.41 -1.08 -0.21
N ILE A 145 -25.26 -0.08 -0.36
CA ILE A 145 -26.10 0.49 0.70
C ILE A 145 -27.54 0.60 0.18
N GLY A 146 -28.54 0.23 1.01
CA GLY A 146 -29.95 0.30 0.58
C GLY A 146 -30.33 -0.64 -0.56
N GLY A 147 -29.44 -1.56 -0.98
CA GLY A 147 -29.62 -2.39 -2.17
C GLY A 147 -29.10 -1.76 -3.47
N GLU A 148 -28.50 -0.56 -3.40
CA GLU A 148 -27.85 0.10 -4.53
C GLU A 148 -26.32 0.03 -4.41
N ASP A 149 -25.65 -0.17 -5.55
CA ASP A 149 -24.20 -0.20 -5.66
C ASP A 149 -23.65 1.20 -5.95
N HIS A 150 -22.79 1.71 -5.06
CA HIS A 150 -22.10 2.99 -5.19
C HIS A 150 -20.61 2.76 -5.50
N GLN A 151 -20.14 3.23 -6.66
CA GLN A 151 -18.74 3.07 -7.09
C GLN A 151 -17.80 4.00 -6.32
N LEU A 152 -16.61 3.49 -5.98
CA LEU A 152 -15.55 4.30 -5.38
C LEU A 152 -14.81 5.12 -6.46
N PRO A 153 -14.24 6.28 -6.11
CA PRO A 153 -13.51 7.10 -7.06
C PRO A 153 -12.24 6.41 -7.56
N GLU A 154 -11.85 6.63 -8.81
CA GLU A 154 -10.60 6.10 -9.38
C GLU A 154 -9.55 7.23 -9.56
N PRO A 155 -8.28 7.03 -9.18
CA PRO A 155 -7.74 5.87 -8.46
C PRO A 155 -8.24 5.79 -7.01
N PHE A 156 -8.33 4.58 -6.47
CA PHE A 156 -8.70 4.29 -5.08
C PHE A 156 -7.54 3.61 -4.36
N PHE A 157 -7.06 4.21 -3.28
CA PHE A 157 -5.95 3.74 -2.48
C PHE A 157 -6.29 3.84 -0.98
N VAL A 158 -5.87 2.83 -0.24
CA VAL A 158 -6.04 2.76 1.21
C VAL A 158 -4.68 2.47 1.81
N LEU A 159 -4.21 3.36 2.68
CA LEU A 159 -3.13 3.08 3.59
C LEU A 159 -3.73 2.82 4.98
N ALA A 160 -3.62 1.58 5.45
CA ALA A 160 -3.97 1.26 6.83
C ALA A 160 -2.72 1.41 7.71
N THR A 161 -2.86 1.91 8.94
CA THR A 161 -1.76 1.93 9.91
C THR A 161 -2.02 0.96 11.05
N GLN A 162 -0.94 0.42 11.60
CA GLN A 162 -0.96 -0.32 12.86
C GLN A 162 0.16 0.19 13.77
N ASN A 163 -0.18 0.36 15.05
CA ASN A 163 0.78 0.65 16.09
C ASN A 163 1.18 -0.68 16.77
N PRO A 164 2.44 -1.12 16.67
CA PRO A 164 2.88 -2.41 17.22
C PRO A 164 2.96 -2.44 18.75
N ILE A 165 2.99 -1.27 19.41
CA ILE A 165 3.21 -1.17 20.87
C ILE A 165 1.89 -1.31 21.66
N GLU A 166 0.76 -0.98 21.04
CA GLU A 166 -0.53 -0.88 21.73
C GLU A 166 -1.19 -2.26 21.83
N GLN A 167 -1.23 -2.81 23.05
CA GLN A 167 -1.75 -4.17 23.31
C GLN A 167 -3.18 -4.18 23.89
N GLU A 168 -3.64 -3.08 24.48
CA GLU A 168 -4.97 -3.02 25.09
C GLU A 168 -6.05 -2.62 24.07
N GLY A 169 -7.15 -3.38 24.04
CA GLY A 169 -8.30 -3.07 23.19
C GLY A 169 -8.05 -3.22 21.69
N THR A 170 -7.07 -4.04 21.29
CA THR A 170 -6.77 -4.30 19.88
C THR A 170 -7.35 -5.63 19.37
N TYR A 171 -7.76 -5.61 18.11
CA TYR A 171 -8.28 -6.71 17.31
C TYR A 171 -7.32 -6.91 16.13
N PRO A 172 -6.37 -7.86 16.21
CA PRO A 172 -5.42 -8.09 15.12
C PRO A 172 -6.16 -8.51 13.86
N LEU A 173 -5.68 -8.04 12.71
CA LEU A 173 -6.18 -8.50 11.43
C LEU A 173 -5.79 -9.97 11.23
N PRO A 174 -6.75 -10.87 10.98
CA PRO A 174 -6.43 -12.23 10.54
C PRO A 174 -5.55 -12.22 9.29
N GLU A 175 -4.78 -13.27 9.08
CA GLU A 175 -3.85 -13.43 7.97
C GLU A 175 -4.57 -13.32 6.62
N ALA A 176 -5.78 -13.87 6.52
CA ALA A 176 -6.64 -13.75 5.34
C ALA A 176 -7.05 -12.30 5.03
N GLN A 177 -7.08 -11.42 6.04
CA GLN A 177 -7.33 -9.99 5.86
C GLN A 177 -6.05 -9.24 5.50
N LEU A 178 -4.94 -9.56 6.17
CA LEU A 178 -3.61 -9.01 5.85
C LEU A 178 -3.23 -9.28 4.38
N ASP A 179 -3.56 -10.46 3.85
CA ASP A 179 -3.24 -10.80 2.47
C ASP A 179 -3.90 -9.86 1.44
N ARG A 180 -4.94 -9.10 1.82
CA ARG A 180 -5.56 -8.05 0.97
C ARG A 180 -4.65 -6.84 0.72
N PHE A 181 -3.68 -6.61 1.59
CA PHE A 181 -2.66 -5.56 1.40
C PHE A 181 -1.49 -6.11 0.59
N MET A 182 -1.03 -5.37 -0.42
CA MET A 182 0.16 -5.75 -1.20
C MET A 182 1.40 -5.72 -0.32
N PHE A 183 1.63 -4.61 0.39
CA PHE A 183 2.79 -4.39 1.23
C PHE A 183 2.42 -4.28 2.72
N MET A 184 3.33 -4.78 3.55
CA MET A 184 3.52 -4.33 4.92
C MET A 184 4.78 -3.47 4.97
N ILE A 185 4.58 -2.16 4.99
CA ILE A 185 5.62 -1.12 5.01
C ILE A 185 6.02 -0.87 6.46
N LYS A 186 7.31 -0.97 6.77
CA LYS A 186 7.84 -0.63 8.09
C LYS A 186 8.39 0.78 8.06
N VAL A 187 8.09 1.56 9.10
CA VAL A 187 8.69 2.87 9.31
C VAL A 187 9.38 2.86 10.67
N ASP A 188 10.70 2.94 10.62
CA ASP A 188 11.55 3.03 11.81
C ASP A 188 11.82 4.49 12.18
N TYR A 189 12.48 4.69 13.31
CA TYR A 189 12.93 6.03 13.71
C TYR A 189 13.94 6.58 12.68
N PRO A 190 13.88 7.89 12.37
CA PRO A 190 14.86 8.52 11.50
C PRO A 190 16.27 8.44 12.09
N GLY A 191 17.28 8.50 11.24
CA GLY A 191 18.67 8.65 11.69
C GLY A 191 18.91 10.01 12.37
N GLU A 192 20.03 10.16 13.07
CA GLU A 192 20.38 11.39 13.81
C GLU A 192 20.26 12.67 12.96
N GLU A 193 20.84 12.66 11.75
CA GLU A 193 20.81 13.83 10.86
C GLU A 193 19.39 14.10 10.34
N GLU A 194 18.65 13.05 9.98
CA GLU A 194 17.26 13.18 9.52
C GLU A 194 16.38 13.75 10.63
N GLU A 195 16.53 13.24 11.86
CA GLU A 195 15.82 13.74 13.03
C GLU A 195 16.16 15.20 13.30
N PHE A 196 17.44 15.58 13.20
CA PHE A 196 17.86 16.98 13.34
C PHE A 196 17.22 17.89 12.29
N GLN A 197 17.16 17.45 11.02
CA GLN A 197 16.49 18.23 9.96
C GLN A 197 14.97 18.33 10.19
N ILE A 198 14.33 17.26 10.68
CA ILE A 198 12.91 17.28 11.08
C ILE A 198 12.71 18.31 12.20
N LEU A 199 13.52 18.28 13.26
CA LEU A 199 13.43 19.25 14.35
C LEU A 199 13.59 20.68 13.82
N LYS A 200 14.56 20.93 12.94
CA LYS A 200 14.81 22.24 12.35
C LYS A 200 13.65 22.72 11.47
N ALA A 201 13.08 21.84 10.65
CA ALA A 201 11.98 22.17 9.74
C ALA A 201 10.68 22.48 10.52
N TYR A 202 10.35 21.68 11.54
CA TYR A 202 9.06 21.77 12.25
C TYR A 202 9.07 22.68 13.48
N THR A 203 10.23 23.19 13.91
CA THR A 203 10.32 24.23 14.95
C THR A 203 10.43 25.66 14.38
N GLY A 204 10.57 25.80 13.06
CA GLY A 204 10.56 27.07 12.34
C GLY A 204 9.15 27.61 12.03
N ASN A 205 9.07 28.81 11.46
CA ASN A 205 7.81 29.47 11.09
C ASN A 205 7.30 29.14 9.67
N GLU A 206 7.99 28.30 8.91
CA GLU A 206 7.63 27.97 7.51
C GLU A 206 7.27 26.50 7.36
N GLY A 207 5.98 26.20 7.35
CA GLY A 207 5.49 24.89 6.90
C GLY A 207 5.41 24.88 5.38
N ALA A 208 6.30 24.13 4.72
CA ALA A 208 6.20 23.89 3.28
C ALA A 208 4.92 23.08 2.98
N ARG A 209 4.21 23.44 1.91
CA ARG A 209 3.14 22.61 1.33
C ARG A 209 3.55 22.18 -0.07
N PRO A 210 3.32 20.91 -0.43
CA PRO A 210 3.60 20.44 -1.78
C PRO A 210 2.63 21.10 -2.77
N ASN A 211 3.09 21.33 -3.99
CA ASN A 211 2.22 21.71 -5.09
C ASN A 211 1.68 20.46 -5.80
N PRO A 212 0.44 20.49 -6.33
CA PRO A 212 -0.05 19.43 -7.20
C PRO A 212 0.80 19.36 -8.46
N VAL A 213 1.39 18.20 -8.73
CA VAL A 213 2.28 17.94 -9.87
C VAL A 213 1.78 16.82 -10.77
N LEU A 214 0.95 15.92 -10.26
CA LEU A 214 0.23 14.92 -11.04
C LEU A 214 -1.25 14.98 -10.72
N GLY A 215 -2.09 14.53 -11.64
CA GLY A 215 -3.52 14.34 -11.41
C GLY A 215 -3.99 12.89 -11.58
N ALA A 216 -5.24 12.63 -11.21
CA ALA A 216 -5.86 11.30 -11.31
C ALA A 216 -5.74 10.67 -12.71
N GLY A 217 -5.94 11.44 -13.78
CA GLY A 217 -5.86 10.94 -15.16
C GLY A 217 -4.48 10.44 -15.54
N GLU A 218 -3.42 11.14 -15.13
CA GLU A 218 -2.04 10.71 -15.35
C GLU A 218 -1.78 9.42 -14.58
N ILE A 219 -2.18 9.33 -13.31
CA ILE A 219 -2.00 8.12 -12.48
C ILE A 219 -2.68 6.90 -13.10
N LEU A 220 -3.91 7.06 -13.63
CA LEU A 220 -4.62 5.98 -14.31
C LEU A 220 -3.85 5.49 -15.56
N GLU A 221 -3.23 6.39 -16.30
CA GLU A 221 -2.36 6.05 -17.43
C GLU A 221 -1.10 5.31 -16.96
N MET A 222 -0.45 5.78 -15.89
CA MET A 222 0.70 5.08 -15.30
C MET A 222 0.31 3.66 -14.85
N GLN A 223 -0.86 3.49 -14.23
CA GLN A 223 -1.38 2.18 -13.82
C GLN A 223 -1.60 1.25 -15.03
N ARG A 224 -2.04 1.79 -16.16
CA ARG A 224 -2.16 1.04 -17.42
C ARG A 224 -0.80 0.61 -17.94
N VAL A 225 0.18 1.51 -17.99
CA VAL A 225 1.56 1.24 -18.42
C VAL A 225 2.20 0.15 -17.55
N VAL A 226 2.04 0.23 -16.22
CA VAL A 226 2.50 -0.83 -15.30
C VAL A 226 1.87 -2.17 -15.66
N ARG A 227 0.57 -2.21 -15.96
CA ARG A 227 -0.10 -3.49 -16.28
C ARG A 227 0.40 -4.09 -17.59
N ASP A 228 0.58 -3.25 -18.60
CA ASP A 228 0.92 -3.63 -19.97
C ASP A 228 2.42 -3.92 -20.16
N MET A 229 3.28 -3.51 -19.22
CA MET A 229 4.72 -3.78 -19.29
C MET A 229 4.99 -5.30 -19.43
N PRO A 230 5.71 -5.73 -20.49
CA PRO A 230 6.00 -7.15 -20.71
C PRO A 230 6.98 -7.69 -19.68
N VAL A 231 6.85 -8.98 -19.36
CA VAL A 231 7.74 -9.69 -18.42
C VAL A 231 8.23 -10.95 -19.10
N ALA A 232 9.54 -11.15 -19.12
CA ALA A 232 10.14 -12.36 -19.65
C ALA A 232 9.88 -13.56 -18.72
N ASP A 233 9.74 -14.76 -19.30
CA ASP A 233 9.43 -15.98 -18.56
C ASP A 233 10.41 -16.25 -17.40
N HIS A 234 11.70 -15.95 -17.57
CA HIS A 234 12.70 -16.18 -16.53
C HIS A 234 12.44 -15.33 -15.26
N ILE A 235 11.88 -14.13 -15.41
CA ILE A 235 11.50 -13.26 -14.29
C ILE A 235 10.27 -13.82 -13.58
N LEU A 236 9.28 -14.31 -14.35
CA LEU A 236 8.11 -15.00 -13.79
C LEU A 236 8.53 -16.26 -13.03
N ARG A 237 9.47 -17.04 -13.57
CA ARG A 237 10.05 -18.21 -12.90
C ARG A 237 10.82 -17.85 -11.64
N TYR A 238 11.55 -16.74 -11.65
CA TYR A 238 12.23 -16.24 -10.46
C TYR A 238 11.23 -15.87 -9.35
N ALA A 239 10.20 -15.08 -9.67
CA ALA A 239 9.14 -14.74 -8.71
C ALA A 239 8.37 -15.98 -8.21
N GLU A 240 8.06 -16.93 -9.10
CA GLU A 240 7.47 -18.23 -8.74
C GLU A 240 8.38 -18.98 -7.76
N LYS A 241 9.68 -19.09 -8.07
CA LYS A 241 10.64 -19.81 -7.25
C LYS A 241 10.75 -19.20 -5.86
N LEU A 242 10.88 -17.87 -5.76
CA LEU A 242 10.92 -17.15 -4.49
C LEU A 242 9.73 -17.48 -3.60
N VAL A 243 8.54 -17.62 -4.17
CA VAL A 243 7.33 -17.97 -3.40
C VAL A 243 7.33 -19.44 -3.02
N ARG A 244 7.64 -20.35 -3.96
CA ARG A 244 7.58 -21.80 -3.74
C ARG A 244 8.54 -22.26 -2.65
N VAL A 245 9.76 -21.70 -2.62
CA VAL A 245 10.78 -22.08 -1.62
C VAL A 245 10.40 -21.75 -0.17
N THR A 246 9.39 -20.90 0.04
CA THR A 246 8.93 -20.53 1.39
C THR A 246 7.93 -21.50 2.00
N ARG A 247 7.36 -22.45 1.22
CA ARG A 247 6.20 -23.27 1.63
C ARG A 247 6.66 -24.52 2.39
N PRO A 248 6.50 -24.60 3.72
CA PRO A 248 6.97 -25.75 4.50
C PRO A 248 6.32 -27.05 4.01
N GLY A 249 7.11 -28.12 3.94
CA GLY A 249 6.63 -29.45 3.52
C GLY A 249 6.51 -29.64 2.00
N SER A 250 6.89 -28.66 1.18
CA SER A 250 7.09 -28.87 -0.26
C SER A 250 8.51 -29.33 -0.57
N ASP A 251 8.68 -30.17 -1.61
CA ASP A 251 10.00 -30.66 -2.04
C ASP A 251 10.96 -29.54 -2.49
N GLU A 252 10.41 -28.38 -2.83
CA GLU A 252 11.16 -27.21 -3.27
C GLU A 252 11.51 -26.24 -2.14
N ALA A 253 11.01 -26.48 -0.92
CA ALA A 253 11.25 -25.60 0.21
C ALA A 253 12.73 -25.61 0.60
N LEU A 254 13.30 -24.44 0.84
CA LEU A 254 14.64 -24.37 1.43
C LEU A 254 14.61 -24.98 2.84
N GLU A 255 15.67 -25.70 3.22
CA GLU A 255 15.73 -26.42 4.49
C GLU A 255 15.43 -25.49 5.68
N PHE A 256 16.00 -24.29 5.68
CA PHE A 256 15.76 -23.31 6.72
C PHE A 256 14.33 -22.74 6.70
N CYS A 257 13.67 -22.67 5.53
CA CYS A 257 12.26 -22.27 5.46
C CYS A 257 11.36 -23.33 6.09
N SER A 258 11.60 -24.62 5.81
CA SER A 258 10.90 -25.72 6.47
C SER A 258 11.16 -25.77 7.98
N LYS A 259 12.36 -25.37 8.42
CA LYS A 259 12.72 -25.30 9.84
C LYS A 259 12.08 -24.10 10.55
N TRP A 260 12.01 -22.94 9.91
CA TRP A 260 11.71 -21.66 10.56
C TRP A 260 10.32 -21.10 10.27
N LEU A 261 9.61 -21.58 9.26
CA LEU A 261 8.28 -21.08 8.90
C LEU A 261 7.18 -22.07 9.31
N THR A 262 6.10 -21.52 9.87
CA THR A 262 4.82 -22.22 10.05
C THR A 262 4.01 -22.19 8.75
N TRP A 263 4.08 -21.08 8.02
CA TRP A 263 3.33 -20.85 6.80
C TRP A 263 4.14 -20.04 5.80
N GLY A 264 4.05 -20.40 4.53
CA GLY A 264 4.77 -19.75 3.43
C GLY A 264 3.87 -18.90 2.53
N ALA A 265 4.50 -18.16 1.62
CA ALA A 265 3.81 -17.26 0.72
C ALA A 265 2.92 -18.00 -0.30
N GLY A 266 1.69 -17.51 -0.47
CA GLY A 266 0.71 -18.03 -1.42
C GLY A 266 0.87 -17.47 -2.85
N PRO A 267 0.03 -17.91 -3.81
CA PRO A 267 0.07 -17.42 -5.20
C PRO A 267 -0.08 -15.91 -5.34
N ARG A 268 -0.83 -15.26 -4.46
CA ARG A 268 -0.99 -13.80 -4.44
C ARG A 268 0.33 -13.06 -4.22
N ALA A 269 1.24 -13.63 -3.43
CA ALA A 269 2.58 -13.08 -3.27
C ALA A 269 3.33 -13.03 -4.60
N GLY A 270 3.23 -14.08 -5.43
CA GLY A 270 3.85 -14.12 -6.76
C GLY A 270 3.28 -13.09 -7.72
N LEU A 271 1.95 -12.91 -7.71
CA LEU A 271 1.29 -11.86 -8.49
C LEU A 271 1.75 -10.47 -8.04
N ASN A 272 1.79 -10.23 -6.72
CA ASN A 272 2.23 -8.95 -6.17
C ASN A 272 3.70 -8.68 -6.46
N LEU A 273 4.59 -9.68 -6.38
CA LEU A 273 6.01 -9.55 -6.72
C LEU A 273 6.17 -9.04 -8.15
N VAL A 274 5.48 -9.66 -9.11
CA VAL A 274 5.57 -9.27 -10.53
C VAL A 274 4.99 -7.88 -10.77
N LEU A 275 3.80 -7.57 -10.22
CA LEU A 275 3.19 -6.25 -10.41
C LEU A 275 4.00 -5.14 -9.74
N ALA A 276 4.49 -5.36 -8.53
CA ALA A 276 5.31 -4.40 -7.81
C ALA A 276 6.67 -4.21 -8.51
N ALA A 277 7.27 -5.27 -9.05
CA ALA A 277 8.50 -5.18 -9.83
C ALA A 277 8.31 -4.35 -11.12
N LYS A 278 7.18 -4.50 -11.82
CA LYS A 278 6.82 -3.65 -12.97
C LYS A 278 6.74 -2.17 -12.58
N ALA A 279 6.04 -1.88 -11.48
CA ALA A 279 5.93 -0.51 -10.99
C ALA A 279 7.29 0.03 -10.53
N ASN A 280 8.11 -0.76 -9.84
CA ASN A 280 9.45 -0.37 -9.43
C ASN A 280 10.35 -0.04 -10.63
N ALA A 281 10.37 -0.90 -11.64
CA ALA A 281 11.09 -0.68 -12.89
C ALA A 281 10.66 0.65 -13.54
N LEU A 282 9.34 0.89 -13.62
CA LEU A 282 8.79 2.13 -14.17
C LEU A 282 9.20 3.37 -13.36
N LEU A 283 9.12 3.32 -12.03
CA LEU A 283 9.53 4.42 -11.14
C LEU A 283 11.03 4.74 -11.29
N ASN A 284 11.83 3.74 -11.64
CA ASN A 284 13.27 3.87 -11.90
C ASN A 284 13.59 4.25 -13.37
N GLY A 285 12.58 4.53 -14.19
CA GLY A 285 12.75 4.92 -15.60
C GLY A 285 13.11 3.77 -16.54
N GLN A 286 12.95 2.51 -16.08
CA GLN A 286 13.24 1.33 -16.87
C GLN A 286 12.03 0.95 -17.74
N SER A 287 12.30 0.42 -18.93
CA SER A 287 11.27 -0.04 -19.89
C SER A 287 10.98 -1.55 -19.80
N HIS A 288 11.75 -2.27 -18.99
CA HIS A 288 11.59 -3.70 -18.75
C HIS A 288 11.82 -4.01 -17.28
N VAL A 289 11.20 -5.09 -16.81
CA VAL A 289 11.43 -5.62 -15.46
C VAL A 289 12.71 -6.44 -15.43
N SER A 290 13.38 -6.49 -14.28
CA SER A 290 14.52 -7.36 -14.00
C SER A 290 14.26 -8.26 -12.77
N CYS A 291 15.09 -9.28 -12.57
CA CYS A 291 15.08 -10.06 -11.33
C CYS A 291 15.46 -9.20 -10.11
N ASP A 292 16.24 -8.13 -10.30
CA ASP A 292 16.57 -7.18 -9.24
C ASP A 292 15.34 -6.43 -8.75
N ASP A 293 14.46 -5.99 -9.66
CA ASP A 293 13.20 -5.33 -9.28
C ASP A 293 12.33 -6.25 -8.42
N VAL A 294 12.24 -7.54 -8.79
CA VAL A 294 11.51 -8.55 -8.02
C VAL A 294 12.12 -8.74 -6.64
N ALA A 295 13.45 -8.81 -6.54
CA ALA A 295 14.14 -8.95 -5.27
C ALA A 295 13.94 -7.73 -4.35
N THR A 296 14.00 -6.52 -4.91
CA THR A 296 13.83 -5.26 -4.17
C THR A 296 12.46 -5.17 -3.50
N VAL A 297 11.39 -5.61 -4.18
CA VAL A 297 10.03 -5.53 -3.62
C VAL A 297 9.64 -6.73 -2.74
N ALA A 298 10.50 -7.75 -2.63
CA ALA A 298 10.16 -8.98 -1.92
C ALA A 298 9.99 -8.80 -0.40
N PRO A 299 10.88 -8.08 0.33
CA PRO A 299 10.74 -7.90 1.78
C PRO A 299 9.36 -7.36 2.21
N PRO A 300 8.88 -6.20 1.71
CA PRO A 300 7.57 -5.67 2.12
C PRO A 300 6.38 -6.55 1.71
N ILE A 301 6.52 -7.43 0.70
CA ILE A 301 5.47 -8.37 0.28
C ILE A 301 5.43 -9.60 1.17
N PHE A 302 6.60 -10.07 1.64
CA PHE A 302 6.72 -11.29 2.41
C PHE A 302 6.46 -11.11 3.90
N ARG A 303 6.69 -9.91 4.47
CA ARG A 303 6.51 -9.62 5.92
C ARG A 303 5.23 -10.17 6.55
N HIS A 304 4.10 -10.11 5.85
CA HIS A 304 2.81 -10.62 6.34
C HIS A 304 2.33 -11.89 5.63
N ARG A 305 3.18 -12.51 4.81
CA ARG A 305 2.87 -13.71 4.03
C ARG A 305 3.74 -14.91 4.36
N ILE A 306 4.85 -14.70 5.05
CA ILE A 306 5.62 -15.77 5.68
C ILE A 306 5.49 -15.62 7.19
N ILE A 307 5.19 -16.73 7.88
CA ILE A 307 4.92 -16.72 9.31
C ILE A 307 6.04 -17.48 10.02
N PRO A 308 6.98 -16.79 10.69
CA PRO A 308 8.00 -17.43 11.50
C PRO A 308 7.38 -18.26 12.62
N ASN A 309 7.89 -19.46 12.84
CA ASN A 309 7.49 -20.33 13.94
C ASN A 309 8.20 -19.96 15.24
N PHE A 310 7.84 -20.65 16.34
CA PHE A 310 8.43 -20.38 17.66
C PHE A 310 9.96 -20.59 17.71
N SER A 311 10.50 -21.53 16.92
CA SER A 311 11.96 -21.75 16.85
C SER A 311 12.66 -20.54 16.26
N ALA A 312 12.13 -19.99 15.16
CA ALA A 312 12.67 -18.78 14.53
C ALA A 312 12.59 -17.57 15.47
N GLN A 313 11.45 -17.40 16.14
CA GLN A 313 11.24 -16.33 17.11
C GLN A 313 12.22 -16.43 18.30
N SER A 314 12.48 -17.65 18.79
CA SER A 314 13.45 -17.89 19.87
C SER A 314 14.89 -17.59 19.45
N GLU A 315 15.22 -17.76 18.17
CA GLU A 315 16.51 -17.37 17.58
C GLU A 315 16.57 -15.85 17.24
N GLY A 316 15.49 -15.10 17.51
CA GLY A 316 15.40 -13.66 17.21
C GLY A 316 15.22 -13.34 15.73
N LEU A 317 14.86 -14.33 14.90
CA LEU A 317 14.71 -14.16 13.45
C LEU A 317 13.36 -13.54 13.09
N THR A 318 13.40 -12.52 12.25
CA THR A 318 12.23 -11.86 11.68
C THR A 318 11.90 -12.38 10.28
N ALA A 319 10.72 -12.03 9.77
CA ALA A 319 10.36 -12.29 8.38
C ALA A 319 11.33 -11.59 7.39
N ASP A 320 11.88 -10.43 7.75
CA ASP A 320 12.88 -9.73 6.92
C ASP A 320 14.19 -10.52 6.86
N ASP A 321 14.68 -11.05 7.99
CA ASP A 321 15.91 -11.86 8.03
C ASP A 321 15.78 -13.13 7.19
N ILE A 322 14.63 -13.81 7.30
CA ILE A 322 14.34 -15.01 6.51
C ILE A 322 14.25 -14.66 5.02
N THR A 323 13.62 -13.52 4.68
CA THR A 323 13.50 -13.06 3.29
C THR A 323 14.87 -12.74 2.69
N SER A 324 15.74 -12.03 3.41
CA SER A 324 17.11 -11.76 2.98
C SER A 324 17.87 -13.05 2.68
N LYS A 325 17.77 -14.05 3.57
CA LYS A 325 18.38 -15.37 3.35
C LYS A 325 17.81 -16.12 2.14
N ILE A 326 16.50 -15.99 1.87
CA ILE A 326 15.87 -16.54 0.66
C ILE A 326 16.46 -15.87 -0.58
N LEU A 327 16.56 -14.54 -0.61
CA LEU A 327 17.09 -13.79 -1.75
C LEU A 327 18.56 -14.11 -2.02
N GLU A 328 19.36 -14.35 -0.99
CA GLU A 328 20.75 -14.82 -1.11
C GLU A 328 20.85 -16.26 -1.67
N SER A 329 19.89 -17.12 -1.31
CA SER A 329 19.90 -18.54 -1.67
C SER A 329 19.33 -18.82 -3.07
N VAL A 330 18.44 -17.95 -3.57
CA VAL A 330 17.79 -18.12 -4.88
C VAL A 330 18.49 -17.24 -5.92
N PRO A 331 19.26 -17.81 -6.87
CA PRO A 331 20.01 -17.04 -7.84
C PRO A 331 19.09 -16.30 -8.83
N LYS A 332 19.47 -15.07 -9.17
CA LYS A 332 18.75 -14.21 -10.11
C LYS A 332 18.94 -14.60 -11.58
N ASP A 333 20.08 -15.20 -11.92
CA ASP A 333 20.56 -15.34 -13.30
C ASP A 333 20.55 -16.77 -13.85
N ARG A 334 20.06 -17.76 -13.09
CA ARG A 334 20.04 -19.14 -13.59
C ARG A 334 18.78 -19.41 -14.39
N LYS A 335 18.96 -19.92 -15.62
CA LYS A 335 18.03 -20.93 -16.16
C LYS A 335 17.95 -22.01 -15.08
N LEU A 336 16.82 -22.09 -14.40
CA LEU A 336 16.52 -23.19 -13.50
C LEU A 336 16.33 -24.41 -14.40
N ASP A 337 17.42 -25.17 -14.58
CA ASP A 337 17.44 -26.44 -15.31
C ASP A 337 16.58 -27.49 -14.61
#